data_AF-A0A2N2C9D0-F1
#
_entry.id   AF-A0A2N2C9D0-F1
#
_cell.length_a   1.000
_cell.length_b   1.000
_cell.length_c   1.000
_cell.angle_alpha   90.00
_cell.angle_beta   90.00
_cell.angle_gamma   90.00
#
_symmetry.space_group_name_H-M   'P 1'
#
loop_
_entity.id
_entity.type
_entity.pdbx_description
1 polymer ?
#
loop_
_entity_poly.entity_id
_entity_poly.type
_entity_poly.pdbx_seq_one_letter_code
_entity_poly.pdbx_strand_id
1 'polypeptide(L)'
;MKKNTLIQQVLIESGNDHIREFRRDDQKRIKEALFSEVSQKDVFSICAYDIMKTCVGLDMDEDTFLEHLTDWINHQQSIPVNQETLVHITQVVKEELRIEENTEEPDEDSQALLDQLEAAFIANAAHADSDYLLLDPRTLDEDFFNTNYEDLTDQQTDTSAPLSTYNSDETEDEYQVMVATAASEVKDPRPIIVVERERTIEPLILRSVQNEFEEEQTWFMKLKNYLDQGGYRQDLKQFVMIIVGVVALIVVVVALIGKFLETEDNTTVLNDLYMTLPVVTTERIEEREHPEAGDIFIDATHLENSIQYKEIDKTALKAWLEARNAKISEDVYLENLIYVSELYGVNPLLLVAITGQEQNFVPKDHDFAELMINNPYNVYMSWQIYNTDFDEATRIASRTILTLSEDRPLGEDPVKWINRKYAEDTDWHIGVNAFLRELETVAGQ
;
A
#
# COMPACT_ATOMS: atom_id res chain seq x y z
N MET A 1 0.43 -21.97 4.42
CA MET A 1 0.72 -21.88 2.97
C MET A 1 0.07 -20.66 2.30
N LYS A 2 -1.23 -20.35 2.55
CA LYS A 2 -1.91 -19.18 1.94
C LYS A 2 -1.33 -17.80 2.32
N LYS A 3 -0.89 -17.59 3.58
CA LYS A 3 -0.24 -16.34 4.06
C LYS A 3 0.97 -15.98 3.18
N ASN A 4 1.88 -16.91 2.96
CA ASN A 4 3.13 -16.65 2.21
C ASN A 4 2.90 -16.34 0.72
N THR A 5 1.88 -16.94 0.08
CA THR A 5 1.56 -16.64 -1.33
C THR A 5 0.94 -15.26 -1.49
N LEU A 6 0.06 -14.85 -0.56
CA LEU A 6 -0.52 -13.50 -0.56
C LEU A 6 0.56 -12.43 -0.30
N ILE A 7 1.48 -12.71 0.64
CA ILE A 7 2.60 -11.82 0.97
C ILE A 7 3.55 -11.65 -0.23
N GLN A 8 3.88 -12.75 -0.93
CA GLN A 8 4.70 -12.65 -2.15
C GLN A 8 4.03 -11.81 -3.22
N GLN A 9 2.70 -11.92 -3.37
CA GLN A 9 1.98 -11.15 -4.38
C GLN A 9 1.94 -9.65 -4.04
N VAL A 10 1.65 -9.29 -2.79
CA VAL A 10 1.67 -7.89 -2.33
C VAL A 10 3.06 -7.28 -2.50
N LEU A 11 4.13 -7.99 -2.15
CA LEU A 11 5.51 -7.48 -2.29
C LEU A 11 5.99 -7.37 -3.74
N ILE A 12 5.49 -8.20 -4.66
CA ILE A 12 5.79 -8.09 -6.08
C ILE A 12 5.06 -6.88 -6.70
N GLU A 13 3.83 -6.62 -6.26
CA GLU A 13 2.97 -5.56 -6.81
C GLU A 13 3.27 -4.19 -6.18
N SER A 14 3.51 -4.08 -4.87
CA SER A 14 3.86 -2.81 -4.22
C SER A 14 5.38 -2.55 -4.17
N GLY A 15 6.18 -3.59 -3.94
CA GLY A 15 7.62 -3.44 -3.68
C GLY A 15 8.49 -3.16 -4.92
N ASN A 16 7.96 -3.11 -6.13
CA ASN A 16 8.77 -2.72 -7.30
C ASN A 16 8.83 -1.21 -7.46
N ASP A 17 7.75 -0.50 -7.17
CA ASP A 17 7.68 0.95 -7.35
C ASP A 17 8.32 1.69 -6.16
N HIS A 18 8.22 1.12 -4.96
CA HIS A 18 8.73 1.74 -3.74
C HIS A 18 10.23 1.61 -3.50
N ILE A 19 11.01 0.88 -4.30
CA ILE A 19 12.48 0.77 -4.14
C ILE A 19 13.21 0.83 -5.48
N ARG A 20 12.62 1.49 -6.48
CA ARG A 20 13.16 1.58 -7.84
C ARG A 20 14.47 2.36 -7.91
N GLU A 21 14.74 3.20 -6.91
CA GLU A 21 15.93 4.03 -6.75
C GLU A 21 17.18 3.19 -6.43
N PHE A 22 17.01 1.98 -5.89
CA PHE A 22 18.11 1.05 -5.59
C PHE A 22 18.56 0.25 -6.82
N ARG A 23 19.80 -0.25 -6.83
CA ARG A 23 20.27 -1.15 -7.91
C ARG A 23 19.47 -2.46 -7.89
N ARG A 24 19.36 -3.13 -9.04
CA ARG A 24 18.59 -4.39 -9.16
C ARG A 24 19.04 -5.48 -8.17
N ASP A 25 20.33 -5.59 -7.91
CA ASP A 25 20.87 -6.57 -6.97
C ASP A 25 20.48 -6.21 -5.52
N ASP A 26 20.48 -4.92 -5.19
CA ASP A 26 20.09 -4.40 -3.88
C ASP A 26 18.58 -4.54 -3.66
N GLN A 27 17.77 -4.20 -4.66
CA GLN A 27 16.32 -4.40 -4.65
C GLN A 27 15.95 -5.85 -4.31
N LYS A 28 16.69 -6.81 -4.88
CA LYS A 28 16.48 -8.22 -4.58
C LYS A 28 16.79 -8.54 -3.12
N ARG A 29 17.93 -8.07 -2.60
CA ARG A 29 18.34 -8.26 -1.19
C ARG A 29 17.35 -7.62 -0.22
N ILE A 30 16.93 -6.38 -0.49
CA ILE A 30 15.94 -5.64 0.29
C ILE A 30 14.62 -6.42 0.33
N LYS A 31 14.12 -6.90 -0.81
CA LYS A 31 12.87 -7.70 -0.86
C LYS A 31 12.98 -9.00 -0.07
N GLU A 32 14.09 -9.71 -0.19
CA GLU A 32 14.30 -10.97 0.53
C GLU A 32 14.37 -10.76 2.05
N ALA A 33 15.06 -9.72 2.51
CA ALA A 33 15.17 -9.37 3.91
C ALA A 33 13.84 -8.83 4.48
N LEU A 34 13.19 -7.91 3.78
CA LEU A 34 11.89 -7.35 4.16
C LEU A 34 10.82 -8.45 4.25
N PHE A 35 10.81 -9.40 3.31
CA PHE A 35 9.92 -10.57 3.38
C PHE A 35 10.18 -11.41 4.63
N SER A 36 11.45 -11.65 4.96
CA SER A 36 11.83 -12.42 6.15
C SER A 36 11.33 -11.74 7.42
N GLU A 37 11.54 -10.44 7.56
CA GLU A 37 11.16 -9.65 8.74
C GLU A 37 9.64 -9.56 8.89
N VAL A 38 8.94 -9.14 7.83
CA VAL A 38 7.49 -8.93 7.88
C VAL A 38 6.73 -10.26 8.05
N SER A 39 7.31 -11.39 7.63
CA SER A 39 6.70 -12.70 7.87
C SER A 39 6.59 -13.07 9.35
N GLN A 40 7.41 -12.46 10.20
CA GLN A 40 7.42 -12.67 11.65
C GLN A 40 6.42 -11.78 12.38
N LYS A 41 5.92 -10.70 11.75
CA LYS A 41 4.92 -9.82 12.34
C LYS A 41 3.55 -10.50 12.42
N ASP A 42 2.86 -10.27 13.54
CA ASP A 42 1.48 -10.73 13.76
C ASP A 42 0.49 -10.02 12.83
N VAL A 43 0.73 -8.73 12.56
CA VAL A 43 -0.02 -7.89 11.63
C VAL A 43 0.84 -7.60 10.40
N PHE A 44 0.31 -7.88 9.22
CA PHE A 44 1.02 -7.66 7.96
C PHE A 44 0.86 -6.20 7.53
N SER A 45 1.83 -5.37 7.89
CA SER A 45 1.99 -4.01 7.40
C SER A 45 3.45 -3.78 7.03
N ILE A 46 3.67 -3.05 5.93
CA ILE A 46 4.99 -2.62 5.48
C ILE A 46 4.91 -1.11 5.33
N CYS A 47 5.67 -0.37 6.14
CA CYS A 47 5.81 1.08 6.00
C CYS A 47 7.20 1.46 5.49
N ALA A 48 7.40 2.75 5.21
CA ALA A 48 8.71 3.27 4.80
C ALA A 48 9.80 3.03 5.87
N TYR A 49 9.44 3.03 7.16
CA TYR A 49 10.38 2.69 8.23
C TYR A 49 10.87 1.23 8.11
N ASP A 50 9.98 0.28 7.80
CA ASP A 50 10.37 -1.12 7.63
C ASP A 50 11.38 -1.29 6.48
N ILE A 51 11.18 -0.56 5.39
CA ILE A 51 12.10 -0.55 4.25
C ILE A 51 13.44 0.06 4.66
N MET A 52 13.44 1.20 5.35
CA MET A 52 14.65 1.85 5.85
C MET A 52 15.41 0.94 6.83
N LYS A 53 14.72 0.36 7.83
CA LYS A 53 15.29 -0.56 8.83
C LYS A 53 15.91 -1.78 8.15
N THR A 54 15.20 -2.39 7.19
CA THR A 54 15.73 -3.48 6.36
C THR A 54 16.99 -3.06 5.60
N CYS A 55 16.96 -1.89 4.96
CA CYS A 55 18.08 -1.33 4.22
C CYS A 55 19.32 -1.15 5.12
N VAL A 56 19.13 -0.62 6.33
CA VAL A 56 20.21 -0.44 7.31
C VAL A 56 20.76 -1.78 7.83
N GLY A 57 19.89 -2.75 8.09
CA GLY A 57 20.28 -4.07 8.59
C GLY A 57 21.03 -4.94 7.57
N LEU A 58 20.93 -4.64 6.28
CA LEU A 58 21.65 -5.36 5.22
C LEU A 58 23.16 -5.05 5.15
N ASP A 59 23.64 -4.14 6.00
CA ASP A 59 25.04 -3.70 6.15
C ASP A 59 25.74 -3.52 4.81
N MET A 60 25.15 -2.67 3.99
CA MET A 60 25.61 -2.41 2.64
C MET A 60 26.77 -1.40 2.66
N ASP A 61 28.00 -1.94 2.75
CA ASP A 61 29.29 -1.21 2.83
C ASP A 61 29.68 -0.39 1.58
N GLU A 62 28.73 -0.02 0.72
CA GLU A 62 29.02 0.77 -0.48
C GLU A 62 28.64 2.24 -0.27
N ASP A 63 29.57 3.17 -0.50
CA ASP A 63 29.28 4.62 -0.50
C ASP A 63 28.09 4.97 -1.42
N THR A 64 27.92 4.18 -2.50
CA THR A 64 26.80 4.27 -3.44
C THR A 64 25.46 3.86 -2.84
N PHE A 65 25.44 3.03 -1.81
CA PHE A 65 24.20 2.63 -1.13
C PHE A 65 23.61 3.78 -0.33
N LEU A 66 24.45 4.51 0.41
CA LEU A 66 23.99 5.62 1.22
C LEU A 66 23.44 6.76 0.37
N GLU A 67 24.02 6.98 -0.81
CA GLU A 67 23.49 7.90 -1.84
C GLU A 67 22.08 7.47 -2.27
N HIS A 68 21.90 6.20 -2.70
CA HIS A 68 20.57 5.72 -3.10
C HIS A 68 19.56 5.70 -1.95
N LEU A 69 19.98 5.42 -0.72
CA LEU A 69 19.11 5.48 0.46
C LEU A 69 18.71 6.92 0.76
N THR A 70 19.63 7.88 0.61
CA THR A 70 19.35 9.32 0.74
C THR A 70 18.33 9.77 -0.30
N ASP A 71 18.56 9.41 -1.57
CA ASP A 71 17.64 9.70 -2.66
C ASP A 71 16.27 9.09 -2.40
N TRP A 72 16.23 7.81 -2.02
CA TRP A 72 14.98 7.12 -1.71
C TRP A 72 14.21 7.81 -0.59
N ILE A 73 14.86 8.09 0.53
CA ILE A 73 14.26 8.79 1.68
C ILE A 73 13.72 10.17 1.26
N ASN A 74 14.49 10.92 0.47
CA ASN A 74 14.09 12.24 -0.01
C ASN A 74 12.93 12.22 -1.00
N HIS A 75 12.71 11.10 -1.70
CA HIS A 75 11.49 10.91 -2.51
C HIS A 75 10.25 10.59 -1.67
N GLN A 76 10.41 10.12 -0.42
CA GLN A 76 9.29 9.81 0.47
C GLN A 76 8.84 10.99 1.34
N GLN A 77 9.49 12.16 1.28
CA GLN A 77 9.17 13.32 2.13
C GLN A 77 9.40 14.66 1.44
N SER A 78 8.83 15.71 2.03
CA SER A 78 8.95 17.09 1.56
C SER A 78 10.22 17.82 2.02
N ILE A 79 10.80 17.46 3.18
CA ILE A 79 12.09 18.04 3.63
C ILE A 79 13.22 17.09 3.26
N PRO A 80 14.17 17.52 2.41
CA PRO A 80 15.30 16.69 2.07
C PRO A 80 16.26 16.57 3.25
N VAL A 81 16.80 15.38 3.41
CA VAL A 81 17.81 15.02 4.39
C VAL A 81 19.13 14.89 3.66
N ASN A 82 20.16 15.48 4.25
CA ASN A 82 21.51 15.34 3.71
C ASN A 82 22.13 14.00 4.17
N GLN A 83 23.17 13.58 3.44
CA GLN A 83 23.82 12.30 3.68
C GLN A 83 24.44 12.19 5.08
N GLU A 84 24.94 13.29 5.66
CA GLU A 84 25.54 13.32 7.01
C GLU A 84 24.51 13.02 8.10
N THR A 85 23.33 13.67 8.02
CA THR A 85 22.19 13.37 8.90
C THR A 85 21.76 11.90 8.77
N LEU A 86 21.74 11.38 7.53
CA LEU A 86 21.37 9.99 7.31
C LEU A 86 22.40 9.02 7.93
N VAL A 87 23.70 9.31 7.89
CA VAL A 87 24.71 8.50 8.58
C VAL A 87 24.37 8.35 10.07
N HIS A 88 24.03 9.46 10.75
CA HIS A 88 23.67 9.40 12.17
C HIS A 88 22.43 8.54 12.43
N ILE A 89 21.39 8.69 11.62
CA ILE A 89 20.17 7.88 11.74
C ILE A 89 20.46 6.41 11.52
N THR A 90 21.26 6.08 10.49
CA THR A 90 21.63 4.69 10.20
C THR A 90 22.44 4.09 11.35
N GLN A 91 23.27 4.87 12.05
CA GLN A 91 24.00 4.39 13.22
C GLN A 91 23.06 4.03 14.37
N VAL A 92 22.06 4.88 14.66
CA VAL A 92 21.07 4.63 15.72
C VAL A 92 20.27 3.36 15.41
N VAL A 93 19.79 3.23 14.17
CA VAL A 93 19.06 2.03 13.74
C VAL A 93 19.95 0.78 13.76
N LYS A 94 21.25 0.89 13.44
CA LYS A 94 22.20 -0.22 13.57
C LYS A 94 22.35 -0.67 15.03
N GLU A 95 22.40 0.26 15.98
CA GLU A 95 22.49 -0.11 17.39
C GLU A 95 21.18 -0.72 17.91
N GLU A 96 20.02 -0.24 17.48
CA GLU A 96 18.73 -0.91 17.74
C GLU A 96 18.73 -2.37 17.25
N LEU A 97 19.13 -2.61 16.01
CA LEU A 97 19.18 -3.96 15.43
C LEU A 97 20.16 -4.87 16.20
N ARG A 98 21.25 -4.32 16.73
CA ARG A 98 22.20 -5.06 17.59
C ARG A 98 21.62 -5.42 18.95
N ILE A 99 20.75 -4.59 19.48
CA ILE A 99 20.03 -4.77 20.74
C ILE A 99 18.89 -5.79 20.55
N GLU A 100 18.27 -5.85 19.39
CA GLU A 100 17.34 -6.96 19.08
C GLU A 100 18.06 -8.32 19.02
N GLU A 101 19.32 -8.36 18.54
CA GLU A 101 20.14 -9.57 18.52
C GLU A 101 20.73 -9.95 19.88
N ASN A 102 20.98 -8.96 20.76
CA ASN A 102 21.55 -9.16 22.09
C ASN A 102 20.55 -8.65 23.14
N THR A 103 20.01 -9.51 24.01
CA THR A 103 18.96 -9.24 25.05
C THR A 103 19.21 -8.09 26.06
N GLU A 104 20.11 -7.16 25.81
CA GLU A 104 20.23 -5.90 26.55
C GLU A 104 19.14 -4.93 26.09
N GLU A 105 18.60 -4.12 27.00
CA GLU A 105 17.62 -3.10 26.66
C GLU A 105 18.35 -1.84 26.13
N PRO A 106 17.80 -1.13 25.14
CA PRO A 106 18.35 0.13 24.68
C PRO A 106 18.38 1.16 25.80
N ASP A 107 19.35 2.09 25.75
CA ASP A 107 19.33 3.23 26.65
C ASP A 107 18.12 4.15 26.35
N GLU A 108 17.71 4.92 27.35
CA GLU A 108 16.50 5.75 27.32
C GLU A 108 16.51 6.77 26.18
N ASP A 109 17.69 7.30 25.84
CA ASP A 109 17.84 8.32 24.79
C ASP A 109 17.74 7.68 23.39
N SER A 110 18.38 6.52 23.20
CA SER A 110 18.26 5.72 21.96
C SER A 110 16.82 5.30 21.71
N GLN A 111 16.11 4.80 22.74
CA GLN A 111 14.71 4.39 22.60
C GLN A 111 13.80 5.57 22.25
N ALA A 112 13.97 6.72 22.91
CA ALA A 112 13.17 7.91 22.62
C ALA A 112 13.35 8.42 21.19
N LEU A 113 14.55 8.27 20.62
CA LEU A 113 14.83 8.65 19.23
C LEU A 113 14.18 7.69 18.23
N LEU A 114 14.19 6.39 18.52
CA LEU A 114 13.54 5.37 17.71
C LEU A 114 12.02 5.57 17.67
N ASP A 115 11.41 5.81 18.82
CA ASP A 115 9.98 6.09 18.92
C ASP A 115 9.59 7.33 18.10
N GLN A 116 10.45 8.36 18.09
CA GLN A 116 10.25 9.57 17.28
C GLN A 116 10.38 9.28 15.78
N LEU A 117 11.39 8.51 15.37
CA LEU A 117 11.58 8.07 13.99
C LEU A 117 10.39 7.25 13.51
N GLU A 118 10.01 6.19 14.24
CA GLU A 118 8.89 5.33 13.89
C GLU A 118 7.59 6.13 13.81
N ALA A 119 7.33 7.03 14.77
CA ALA A 119 6.16 7.91 14.75
C ALA A 119 6.15 8.83 13.53
N ALA A 120 7.29 9.42 13.13
CA ALA A 120 7.40 10.26 11.95
C ALA A 120 7.11 9.48 10.66
N PHE A 121 7.63 8.25 10.56
CA PHE A 121 7.38 7.37 9.42
C PHE A 121 5.92 6.89 9.34
N ILE A 122 5.31 6.53 10.47
CA ILE A 122 3.90 6.13 10.54
C ILE A 122 2.98 7.31 10.22
N ALA A 123 3.27 8.50 10.75
CA ALA A 123 2.51 9.71 10.49
C ALA A 123 2.52 10.09 9.00
N ASN A 124 3.68 9.97 8.34
CA ASN A 124 3.81 10.26 6.91
C ASN A 124 3.09 9.22 6.03
N ALA A 125 3.11 7.93 6.42
CA ALA A 125 2.33 6.89 5.73
C ALA A 125 0.80 7.10 5.85
N ALA A 126 0.34 7.82 6.86
CA ALA A 126 -1.07 8.15 7.10
C ALA A 126 -1.51 9.51 6.52
N HIS A 127 -0.57 10.38 6.12
CA HIS A 127 -0.84 11.74 5.67
C HIS A 127 -0.10 12.07 4.37
N ALA A 128 -0.74 11.84 3.22
CA ALA A 128 -0.18 12.27 1.93
C ALA A 128 -0.24 13.80 1.68
N ASP A 129 -0.89 14.58 2.56
CA ASP A 129 -1.12 16.03 2.38
C ASP A 129 -0.87 16.88 3.65
N SER A 130 0.00 16.47 4.59
CA SER A 130 0.36 17.32 5.75
C SER A 130 1.86 17.57 5.86
N ASP A 131 2.23 18.81 6.24
CA ASP A 131 3.59 19.36 6.41
C ASP A 131 4.46 18.67 7.51
N TYR A 132 4.28 17.37 7.77
CA TYR A 132 5.10 16.61 8.69
C TYR A 132 6.16 15.80 7.94
N LEU A 133 7.39 16.03 8.34
CA LEU A 133 8.62 15.66 7.66
C LEU A 133 9.12 14.35 8.25
N LEU A 134 9.65 13.43 7.44
CA LEU A 134 10.24 12.20 7.98
C LEU A 134 11.39 12.55 8.94
N LEU A 135 12.09 13.67 8.68
CA LEU A 135 13.25 14.13 9.42
C LEU A 135 13.34 15.67 9.41
N ASP A 136 12.52 16.39 10.21
CA ASP A 136 12.74 17.84 10.44
C ASP A 136 13.89 18.04 11.44
N PRO A 137 15.02 18.64 11.05
CA PRO A 137 16.10 18.97 11.98
C PRO A 137 15.64 19.86 13.15
N ARG A 138 14.50 20.56 13.03
CA ARG A 138 13.93 21.44 14.06
C ARG A 138 13.04 20.70 15.06
N THR A 139 12.65 19.46 14.77
CA THR A 139 11.93 18.59 15.72
C THR A 139 12.86 17.71 16.55
N LEU A 140 14.11 17.60 16.12
CA LEU A 140 15.22 17.06 16.92
C LEU A 140 15.74 18.21 17.80
N ASP A 141 15.87 17.99 19.11
CA ASP A 141 16.21 18.99 20.13
C ASP A 141 17.40 19.90 19.73
N GLU A 142 17.38 21.21 20.04
CA GLU A 142 18.51 22.11 19.76
C GLU A 142 19.79 21.73 20.51
N ASP A 143 19.67 20.96 21.61
CA ASP A 143 20.80 20.37 22.34
C ASP A 143 21.48 19.21 21.56
N PHE A 144 20.84 18.69 20.50
CA PHE A 144 21.35 17.64 19.61
C PHE A 144 22.68 18.00 18.94
N PHE A 145 22.87 19.27 18.55
CA PHE A 145 24.04 19.69 17.76
C PHE A 145 25.20 20.28 18.58
N ASN A 146 24.99 20.58 19.86
CA ASN A 146 25.96 21.36 20.66
C ASN A 146 26.88 20.55 21.57
N THR A 147 26.73 19.23 21.67
CA THR A 147 27.39 18.48 22.76
C THR A 147 28.67 17.72 22.39
N ASN A 148 29.25 17.87 21.19
CA ASN A 148 30.49 17.13 20.84
C ASN A 148 31.55 17.90 20.02
N TYR A 149 31.52 19.24 19.99
CA TYR A 149 32.43 20.00 19.11
C TYR A 149 33.70 20.59 19.78
N GLU A 150 33.95 20.36 21.07
CA GLU A 150 35.13 20.95 21.74
C GLU A 150 36.37 20.04 21.89
N ASP A 151 36.33 18.75 21.53
CA ASP A 151 37.42 17.81 21.91
C ASP A 151 38.26 17.22 20.76
N LEU A 152 38.21 17.75 19.53
CA LEU A 152 38.99 17.21 18.41
C LEU A 152 39.80 18.22 17.57
N THR A 153 39.86 19.50 17.94
CA THR A 153 40.80 20.45 17.31
C THR A 153 42.11 20.55 18.10
N ASP A 154 42.86 19.45 18.16
CA ASP A 154 44.29 19.51 18.47
C ASP A 154 44.99 18.25 17.93
N GLN A 155 45.19 18.20 16.60
CA GLN A 155 46.44 17.66 16.06
C GLN A 155 46.69 18.11 14.62
N GLN A 156 47.68 18.98 14.53
CA GLN A 156 48.33 19.50 13.34
C GLN A 156 49.38 18.49 12.86
N THR A 157 49.28 17.97 11.64
CA THR A 157 50.48 17.62 10.85
C THR A 157 50.28 17.88 9.36
N ASP A 158 50.98 18.93 8.95
CA ASP A 158 51.62 19.23 7.68
C ASP A 158 51.97 18.02 6.79
N THR A 159 51.54 18.02 5.52
CA THR A 159 52.42 17.62 4.40
C THR A 159 51.90 18.12 3.05
N SER A 160 52.82 18.73 2.32
CA SER A 160 52.67 19.50 1.10
C SER A 160 52.81 18.69 -0.21
N ALA A 161 51.91 18.94 -1.17
CA ALA A 161 52.10 19.11 -2.63
C ALA A 161 52.55 17.90 -3.53
N PRO A 162 52.41 17.97 -4.89
CA PRO A 162 51.46 18.71 -5.73
C PRO A 162 50.82 17.90 -6.90
N LEU A 163 49.81 18.55 -7.51
CA LEU A 163 49.10 18.33 -8.79
C LEU A 163 49.85 17.61 -9.93
N SER A 164 49.10 16.78 -10.67
CA SER A 164 49.31 16.54 -12.11
C SER A 164 48.02 16.74 -12.91
N THR A 165 48.09 17.66 -13.86
CA THR A 165 47.14 17.99 -14.93
C THR A 165 46.96 16.82 -15.91
N TYR A 166 45.72 16.57 -16.33
CA TYR A 166 45.39 15.69 -17.45
C TYR A 166 44.87 16.52 -18.63
N ASN A 167 45.52 16.39 -19.77
CA ASN A 167 45.17 17.00 -21.06
C ASN A 167 44.08 16.18 -21.76
N SER A 168 43.11 16.88 -22.34
CA SER A 168 42.18 16.38 -23.35
C SER A 168 42.69 16.78 -24.73
N ASP A 169 42.90 15.81 -25.63
CA ASP A 169 43.10 16.06 -27.05
C ASP A 169 41.97 15.37 -27.84
N GLU A 170 41.44 16.17 -28.76
CA GLU A 170 40.47 15.87 -29.80
C GLU A 170 41.07 14.94 -30.87
N THR A 171 40.23 14.14 -31.53
CA THR A 171 40.26 14.03 -33.01
C THR A 171 38.90 13.59 -33.53
N GLU A 172 38.38 14.43 -34.43
CA GLU A 172 37.35 14.14 -35.41
C GLU A 172 37.77 12.99 -36.34
N ASP A 173 36.81 12.21 -36.84
CA ASP A 173 36.90 11.69 -38.21
C ASP A 173 35.51 11.55 -38.85
N GLU A 174 35.46 12.17 -40.01
CA GLU A 174 34.40 12.35 -40.98
C GLU A 174 34.22 11.08 -41.82
N TYR A 175 33.00 10.67 -42.20
CA TYR A 175 32.75 10.08 -43.53
C TYR A 175 31.25 10.04 -43.86
N GLN A 176 30.88 10.80 -44.88
CA GLN A 176 29.61 10.71 -45.61
C GLN A 176 29.66 9.60 -46.69
N VAL A 177 28.47 9.15 -47.15
CA VAL A 177 27.95 9.28 -48.53
C VAL A 177 27.05 8.10 -48.97
N MET A 178 25.80 8.45 -49.33
CA MET A 178 24.87 7.90 -50.36
C MET A 178 24.37 6.43 -50.32
N VAL A 179 23.25 6.01 -50.94
CA VAL A 179 21.90 6.50 -51.34
C VAL A 179 21.23 5.28 -52.04
N ALA A 180 19.94 5.03 -51.74
CA ALA A 180 18.87 4.40 -52.53
C ALA A 180 19.02 3.00 -53.22
N THR A 181 18.03 2.11 -53.05
CA THR A 181 16.85 1.90 -53.96
C THR A 181 16.30 0.46 -53.88
N ALA A 182 14.99 0.38 -53.65
CA ALA A 182 13.94 -0.63 -53.95
C ALA A 182 14.22 -2.07 -54.49
N ALA A 183 13.34 -2.96 -53.96
CA ALA A 183 12.47 -3.93 -54.65
C ALA A 183 12.79 -5.45 -54.62
N SER A 184 11.71 -6.21 -54.34
CA SER A 184 11.38 -7.57 -54.80
C SER A 184 12.16 -8.76 -54.21
N GLU A 185 11.50 -9.72 -53.55
CA GLU A 185 10.97 -10.97 -54.18
C GLU A 185 10.42 -11.95 -53.11
N VAL A 186 9.63 -12.93 -53.56
CA VAL A 186 8.72 -13.84 -52.83
C VAL A 186 9.23 -15.31 -52.87
N LYS A 187 8.71 -16.17 -51.96
CA LYS A 187 8.79 -17.67 -51.82
C LYS A 187 9.96 -18.22 -50.99
N ASP A 188 9.84 -19.25 -50.12
CA ASP A 188 8.89 -20.37 -49.93
C ASP A 188 9.06 -20.96 -48.49
N PRO A 189 8.22 -21.90 -48.00
CA PRO A 189 8.04 -22.24 -46.58
C PRO A 189 8.98 -23.34 -46.06
N ARG A 190 9.12 -23.43 -44.73
CA ARG A 190 9.81 -24.53 -44.03
C ARG A 190 8.85 -25.33 -43.14
N PRO A 191 9.11 -26.64 -42.95
CA PRO A 191 8.14 -27.59 -42.41
C PRO A 191 8.07 -27.64 -40.88
N ILE A 192 6.87 -27.97 -40.38
CA ILE A 192 6.56 -28.26 -38.98
C ILE A 192 7.14 -29.63 -38.61
N ILE A 193 7.97 -29.68 -37.58
CA ILE A 193 8.42 -30.92 -36.92
C ILE A 193 7.52 -31.16 -35.71
N VAL A 194 6.75 -32.24 -35.73
CA VAL A 194 6.00 -32.75 -34.58
C VAL A 194 6.93 -33.64 -33.78
N VAL A 195 7.16 -33.32 -32.51
CA VAL A 195 7.85 -34.19 -31.54
C VAL A 195 6.83 -34.63 -30.48
N GLU A 196 6.40 -35.88 -30.57
CA GLU A 196 5.71 -36.58 -29.48
C GLU A 196 6.71 -36.92 -28.37
N ARG A 197 6.39 -36.56 -27.13
CA ARG A 197 7.16 -36.96 -25.94
C ARG A 197 6.23 -37.67 -24.97
N GLU A 198 6.35 -38.99 -24.91
CA GLU A 198 5.73 -39.84 -23.89
C GLU A 198 6.23 -39.42 -22.49
N ARG A 199 5.29 -39.17 -21.56
CA ARG A 199 5.57 -38.97 -20.13
C ARG A 199 5.30 -40.26 -19.37
N THR A 200 6.34 -40.89 -18.86
CA THR A 200 6.26 -41.77 -17.68
C THR A 200 6.25 -40.90 -16.43
N ILE A 201 5.16 -40.94 -15.65
CA ILE A 201 5.08 -40.34 -14.31
C ILE A 201 4.68 -41.43 -13.32
N GLU A 202 5.60 -41.77 -12.42
CA GLU A 202 5.37 -42.34 -11.08
C GLU A 202 6.60 -41.97 -10.22
N PRO A 203 6.55 -41.95 -8.87
CA PRO A 203 5.46 -41.57 -7.97
C PRO A 203 6.02 -40.64 -6.85
N LEU A 204 5.84 -39.32 -6.95
CA LEU A 204 6.23 -38.37 -5.89
C LEU A 204 5.03 -37.92 -5.02
N ILE A 205 3.80 -38.15 -5.48
CA ILE A 205 2.57 -37.70 -4.80
C ILE A 205 2.21 -38.59 -3.59
N LEU A 206 2.62 -39.87 -3.59
CA LEU A 206 2.24 -40.81 -2.53
C LEU A 206 3.00 -40.59 -1.20
N ARG A 207 4.14 -39.89 -1.19
CA ARG A 207 4.90 -39.65 0.06
C ARG A 207 4.41 -38.47 0.88
N SER A 208 3.82 -37.42 0.28
CA SER A 208 3.36 -36.27 1.07
C SER A 208 2.07 -36.57 1.83
N VAL A 209 1.14 -37.30 1.19
CA VAL A 209 -0.15 -37.68 1.77
C VAL A 209 0.02 -38.60 2.99
N GLN A 210 1.10 -39.38 3.03
CA GLN A 210 1.35 -40.33 4.11
C GLN A 210 1.92 -39.66 5.37
N ASN A 211 2.66 -38.56 5.22
CA ASN A 211 3.16 -37.77 6.34
C ASN A 211 2.06 -36.92 7.00
N GLU A 212 1.12 -36.38 6.22
CA GLU A 212 -0.02 -35.61 6.74
C GLU A 212 -0.92 -36.46 7.64
N PHE A 213 -1.11 -37.74 7.29
CA PHE A 213 -1.95 -38.65 8.07
C PHE A 213 -1.33 -39.02 9.43
N GLU A 214 0.00 -39.03 9.55
CA GLU A 214 0.70 -39.34 10.81
C GLU A 214 0.69 -38.16 11.80
N GLU A 215 0.71 -36.92 11.29
CA GLU A 215 0.60 -35.70 12.12
C GLU A 215 -0.80 -35.55 12.73
N GLU A 216 -1.86 -35.80 11.96
CA GLU A 216 -3.24 -35.76 12.47
C GLU A 216 -3.46 -36.78 13.60
N GLN A 217 -2.98 -38.02 13.43
CA GLN A 217 -3.10 -39.07 14.45
C GLN A 217 -2.36 -38.70 15.75
N THR A 218 -1.21 -38.02 15.63
CA THR A 218 -0.43 -37.57 16.78
C THR A 218 -1.16 -36.46 17.56
N TRP A 219 -1.83 -35.55 16.85
CA TRP A 219 -2.63 -34.50 17.47
C TRP A 219 -3.86 -35.06 18.20
N PHE A 220 -4.59 -35.99 17.58
CA PHE A 220 -5.74 -36.65 18.21
C PHE A 220 -5.36 -37.43 19.47
N MET A 221 -4.19 -38.09 19.50
CA MET A 221 -3.71 -38.76 20.71
C MET A 221 -3.35 -37.80 21.83
N LYS A 222 -2.74 -36.64 21.53
CA LYS A 222 -2.46 -35.59 22.53
C LYS A 222 -3.75 -35.01 23.11
N LEU A 223 -4.73 -34.72 22.26
CA LEU A 223 -6.03 -34.18 22.68
C LEU A 223 -6.78 -35.18 23.58
N LYS A 224 -6.80 -36.46 23.21
CA LYS A 224 -7.42 -37.51 24.02
C LYS A 224 -6.76 -37.66 25.39
N ASN A 225 -5.43 -37.63 25.45
CA ASN A 225 -4.70 -37.67 26.72
C ASN A 225 -5.00 -36.44 27.61
N TYR A 226 -5.12 -35.27 27.00
CA TYR A 226 -5.46 -34.04 27.71
C TYR A 226 -6.89 -34.07 28.28
N LEU A 227 -7.85 -34.64 27.54
CA LEU A 227 -9.23 -34.84 28.00
C LEU A 227 -9.33 -35.90 29.11
N ASP A 228 -8.59 -37.01 28.99
CA ASP A 228 -8.64 -38.11 29.97
C ASP A 228 -7.96 -37.77 31.31
N GLN A 229 -7.00 -36.83 31.33
CA GLN A 229 -6.30 -36.40 32.54
C GLN A 229 -7.10 -35.42 33.42
N GLY A 230 -8.30 -35.01 33.01
CA GLY A 230 -9.16 -34.13 33.82
C GLY A 230 -8.66 -32.69 33.97
N GLY A 231 -7.52 -32.34 33.34
CA GLY A 231 -6.95 -30.98 33.31
C GLY A 231 -7.93 -29.95 32.73
N TYR A 232 -8.76 -30.37 31.77
CA TYR A 232 -9.83 -29.56 31.20
C TYR A 232 -10.76 -28.94 32.26
N ARG A 233 -11.04 -29.62 33.38
CA ARG A 233 -11.90 -29.05 34.43
C ARG A 233 -11.22 -27.95 35.23
N GLN A 234 -9.90 -27.97 35.32
CA GLN A 234 -9.13 -26.97 36.06
C GLN A 234 -8.90 -25.73 35.19
N ASP A 235 -8.58 -25.96 33.91
CA ASP A 235 -8.41 -24.89 32.92
C ASP A 235 -9.73 -24.22 32.58
N LEU A 236 -10.84 -24.97 32.50
CA LEU A 236 -12.18 -24.39 32.35
C LEU A 236 -12.59 -23.54 33.56
N LYS A 237 -12.20 -23.93 34.79
CA LYS A 237 -12.46 -23.12 35.98
C LYS A 237 -11.65 -21.82 35.97
N GLN A 238 -10.38 -21.87 35.55
CA GLN A 238 -9.58 -20.66 35.36
C GLN A 238 -10.17 -19.76 34.28
N PHE A 239 -10.55 -20.34 33.14
CA PHE A 239 -11.16 -19.60 32.03
C PHE A 239 -12.47 -18.93 32.44
N VAL A 240 -13.36 -19.64 33.15
CA VAL A 240 -14.61 -19.06 33.68
C VAL A 240 -14.33 -17.97 34.71
N MET A 241 -13.32 -18.13 35.58
CA MET A 241 -12.94 -17.06 36.52
C MET A 241 -12.40 -15.82 35.80
N ILE A 242 -11.62 -15.99 34.73
CA ILE A 242 -11.15 -14.87 33.89
C ILE A 242 -12.33 -14.16 33.24
N ILE A 243 -13.27 -14.88 32.61
CA ILE A 243 -14.46 -14.28 32.00
C ILE A 243 -15.29 -13.52 33.04
N VAL A 244 -15.53 -14.10 34.21
CA VAL A 244 -16.28 -13.42 35.28
C VAL A 244 -15.55 -12.16 35.74
N GLY A 245 -14.21 -12.20 35.84
CA GLY A 245 -13.38 -11.05 36.15
C GLY A 245 -13.48 -9.93 35.11
N VAL A 246 -13.40 -10.28 33.82
CA VAL A 246 -13.52 -9.33 32.71
C VAL A 246 -14.92 -8.72 32.66
N VAL A 247 -15.98 -9.52 32.83
CA VAL A 247 -17.36 -9.00 32.86
C VAL A 247 -17.56 -8.06 34.04
N ALA A 248 -17.04 -8.39 35.22
CA ALA A 248 -17.10 -7.50 36.38
C ALA A 248 -16.35 -6.17 36.13
N LEU A 249 -15.18 -6.23 35.50
CA LEU A 249 -14.41 -5.04 35.11
C LEU A 249 -15.20 -4.16 34.13
N ILE A 250 -15.82 -4.75 33.10
CA ILE A 250 -16.65 -4.02 32.12
C ILE A 250 -17.82 -3.34 32.82
N VAL A 251 -18.50 -4.01 33.76
CA VAL A 251 -19.60 -3.40 34.52
C VAL A 251 -19.12 -2.20 35.34
N VAL A 252 -17.94 -2.28 35.95
CA VAL A 252 -17.33 -1.15 36.67
C VAL A 252 -16.99 -0.01 35.72
N VAL A 253 -16.38 -0.29 34.57
CA VAL A 253 -16.05 0.71 33.54
C VAL A 253 -17.31 1.40 33.03
N VAL A 254 -18.36 0.65 32.69
CA VAL A 254 -19.65 1.20 32.24
C VAL A 254 -20.30 2.06 33.35
N ALA A 255 -20.23 1.64 34.62
CA ALA A 255 -20.73 2.45 35.73
C ALA A 255 -19.92 3.73 35.95
N LEU A 256 -18.60 3.69 35.74
CA LEU A 256 -17.73 4.86 35.79
C LEU A 256 -18.00 5.82 34.62
N ILE A 257 -18.15 5.28 33.40
CA ILE A 257 -18.54 6.04 32.22
C ILE A 257 -19.93 6.67 32.44
N GLY A 258 -20.90 5.91 32.96
CA GLY A 258 -22.23 6.43 33.28
C GLY A 258 -22.19 7.60 34.26
N LYS A 259 -21.36 7.52 35.32
CA LYS A 259 -21.12 8.65 36.23
C LYS A 259 -20.40 9.82 35.58
N PHE A 260 -19.53 9.55 34.62
CA PHE A 260 -18.78 10.57 33.88
C PHE A 260 -19.64 11.24 32.77
N LEU A 261 -20.71 10.57 32.33
CA LEU A 261 -21.69 11.10 31.39
C LEU A 261 -22.85 11.82 32.10
N GLU A 262 -23.10 11.54 33.39
CA GLU A 262 -24.08 12.26 34.21
C GLU A 262 -23.62 13.67 34.64
N THR A 263 -22.36 14.02 34.45
CA THR A 263 -21.92 15.42 34.56
C THR A 263 -22.42 16.17 33.32
N GLU A 264 -23.45 17.01 33.52
CA GLU A 264 -24.03 17.95 32.57
C GLU A 264 -22.94 18.81 31.91
N ASP A 265 -22.39 18.35 30.78
CA ASP A 265 -21.74 19.11 29.69
C ASP A 265 -20.97 18.24 28.67
N ASN A 266 -20.96 16.91 28.81
CA ASN A 266 -20.07 16.04 28.01
C ASN A 266 -20.57 15.58 26.61
N THR A 267 -21.74 16.01 26.14
CA THR A 267 -22.11 15.76 24.72
C THR A 267 -21.27 16.57 23.73
N THR A 268 -20.54 17.58 24.18
CA THR A 268 -19.69 18.43 23.34
C THR A 268 -18.31 17.79 23.09
N VAL A 269 -17.80 16.99 24.02
CA VAL A 269 -16.39 16.53 24.02
C VAL A 269 -16.13 15.37 23.05
N LEU A 270 -17.11 14.50 22.80
CA LEU A 270 -16.93 13.40 21.85
C LEU A 270 -16.98 13.89 20.38
N ASN A 271 -17.67 15.00 20.12
CA ASN A 271 -17.63 15.68 18.82
C ASN A 271 -16.31 16.43 18.65
N ASP A 272 -15.79 17.08 19.69
CA ASP A 272 -14.50 17.78 19.62
C ASP A 272 -13.32 16.83 19.35
N LEU A 273 -13.31 15.60 19.89
CA LEU A 273 -12.19 14.68 19.69
C LEU A 273 -12.05 14.17 18.23
N TYR A 274 -13.16 14.13 17.47
CA TYR A 274 -13.14 13.83 16.03
C TYR A 274 -13.05 15.10 15.15
N MET A 275 -13.40 16.27 15.69
CA MET A 275 -13.35 17.57 14.98
C MET A 275 -12.04 18.34 15.20
N THR A 276 -11.13 17.86 16.05
CA THR A 276 -9.78 18.43 16.19
C THR A 276 -8.76 17.89 15.18
N LEU A 277 -9.14 16.96 14.29
CA LEU A 277 -8.43 16.91 13.01
C LEU A 277 -8.67 18.25 12.31
N PRO A 278 -7.65 18.92 11.78
CA PRO A 278 -7.85 20.18 11.09
C PRO A 278 -8.86 19.92 9.97
N VAL A 279 -10.08 20.46 10.12
CA VAL A 279 -10.98 20.64 8.99
C VAL A 279 -10.18 21.52 8.04
N VAL A 280 -9.62 20.89 7.01
CA VAL A 280 -9.06 21.58 5.87
C VAL A 280 -10.22 22.39 5.31
N THR A 281 -10.28 23.65 5.74
CA THR A 281 -11.14 24.64 5.12
C THR A 281 -10.80 24.56 3.65
N THR A 282 -11.83 24.30 2.85
CA THR A 282 -11.80 24.32 1.39
C THR A 282 -11.50 25.75 0.96
N GLU A 283 -10.26 26.21 1.18
CA GLU A 283 -9.67 27.24 0.36
C GLU A 283 -9.67 26.65 -1.04
N ARG A 284 -10.72 27.04 -1.77
CA ARG A 284 -10.81 27.11 -3.23
C ARG A 284 -9.67 26.33 -3.87
N ILE A 285 -9.91 25.03 -4.10
CA ILE A 285 -9.04 24.14 -4.87
C ILE A 285 -8.56 24.97 -6.05
N GLU A 286 -7.32 25.46 -5.96
CA GLU A 286 -6.63 25.94 -7.14
C GLU A 286 -6.59 24.71 -8.02
N GLU A 287 -7.19 24.85 -9.19
CA GLU A 287 -7.14 23.90 -10.29
C GLU A 287 -5.69 23.48 -10.45
N ARG A 288 -5.26 22.42 -9.75
CA ARG A 288 -3.93 21.84 -9.93
C ARG A 288 -3.92 21.49 -11.39
N GLU A 289 -3.08 22.17 -12.17
CA GLU A 289 -2.82 21.75 -13.54
C GLU A 289 -2.46 20.27 -13.46
N HIS A 290 -3.40 19.43 -13.93
CA HIS A 290 -3.19 18.00 -14.03
C HIS A 290 -1.82 17.85 -14.71
N PRO A 291 -0.84 17.17 -14.06
CA PRO A 291 0.46 16.99 -14.68
C PRO A 291 0.18 16.40 -16.06
N GLU A 292 0.61 17.09 -17.12
CA GLU A 292 0.32 16.72 -18.51
C GLU A 292 0.60 15.22 -18.66
N ALA A 293 -0.46 14.43 -18.56
CA ALA A 293 -0.40 12.98 -18.54
C ALA A 293 -0.13 12.62 -19.98
N GLY A 294 1.16 12.63 -20.37
CA GLY A 294 1.58 12.32 -21.72
C GLY A 294 0.91 11.01 -22.11
N ASP A 295 -0.03 11.08 -23.06
CA ASP A 295 -1.01 10.08 -23.48
C ASP A 295 -0.62 8.63 -23.12
N ILE A 296 -0.79 8.23 -21.85
CA ILE A 296 -0.66 6.82 -21.46
C ILE A 296 -1.99 6.19 -21.86
N PHE A 297 -2.06 5.78 -23.12
CA PHE A 297 -3.18 4.98 -23.60
C PHE A 297 -3.18 3.65 -22.85
N ILE A 298 -4.14 3.47 -21.95
CA ILE A 298 -4.33 2.21 -21.23
C ILE A 298 -5.16 1.28 -22.12
N ASP A 299 -4.59 0.13 -22.49
CA ASP A 299 -5.29 -0.87 -23.29
C ASP A 299 -6.40 -1.54 -22.47
N ALA A 300 -7.64 -1.13 -22.75
CA ALA A 300 -8.86 -1.70 -22.17
C ALA A 300 -9.60 -2.62 -23.15
N THR A 301 -8.95 -3.07 -24.23
CA THR A 301 -9.61 -3.86 -25.28
C THR A 301 -9.99 -5.28 -24.83
N HIS A 302 -9.41 -5.78 -23.72
CA HIS A 302 -9.76 -7.05 -23.11
C HIS A 302 -11.03 -7.00 -22.26
N LEU A 303 -11.53 -5.80 -21.93
CA LEU A 303 -12.77 -5.66 -21.16
C LEU A 303 -13.97 -6.16 -21.97
N GLU A 304 -14.96 -6.70 -21.26
CA GLU A 304 -16.23 -7.08 -21.86
C GLU A 304 -17.08 -5.82 -22.11
N ASN A 305 -17.84 -5.82 -23.21
CA ASN A 305 -18.58 -4.62 -23.67
C ASN A 305 -19.49 -3.98 -22.61
N SER A 306 -20.03 -4.73 -21.66
CA SER A 306 -20.89 -4.18 -20.60
C SER A 306 -20.12 -3.40 -19.53
N ILE A 307 -18.81 -3.64 -19.39
CA ILE A 307 -17.95 -2.96 -18.41
C ILE A 307 -16.87 -2.07 -19.06
N GLN A 308 -16.78 -2.06 -20.39
CA GLN A 308 -15.92 -1.17 -21.16
C GLN A 308 -16.51 0.24 -21.23
N TYR A 309 -15.64 1.25 -21.36
CA TYR A 309 -16.05 2.64 -21.53
C TYR A 309 -17.07 2.81 -22.65
N LYS A 310 -18.05 3.66 -22.37
CA LYS A 310 -19.01 4.17 -23.33
C LYS A 310 -19.52 5.52 -22.88
N GLU A 311 -19.99 6.28 -23.86
CA GLU A 311 -20.72 7.52 -23.61
C GLU A 311 -22.01 7.25 -22.84
N ILE A 312 -22.37 8.19 -21.97
CA ILE A 312 -23.55 8.12 -21.12
C ILE A 312 -24.33 9.42 -21.18
N ASP A 313 -25.63 9.38 -20.84
CA ASP A 313 -26.39 10.59 -20.56
C ASP A 313 -26.01 11.16 -19.19
N LYS A 314 -24.99 12.03 -19.18
CA LYS A 314 -24.50 12.72 -17.97
C LYS A 314 -25.62 13.46 -17.23
N THR A 315 -26.57 14.04 -17.96
CA THR A 315 -27.66 14.83 -17.36
C THR A 315 -28.64 13.92 -16.61
N ALA A 316 -29.00 12.79 -17.22
CA ALA A 316 -29.87 11.81 -16.58
C ALA A 316 -29.20 11.16 -15.36
N LEU A 317 -27.91 10.81 -15.46
CA LEU A 317 -27.13 10.26 -14.35
C LEU A 317 -27.07 11.22 -13.16
N LYS A 318 -26.71 12.49 -13.42
CA LYS A 318 -26.64 13.52 -12.38
C LYS A 318 -27.98 13.69 -11.67
N ALA A 319 -29.08 13.79 -12.42
CA ALA A 319 -30.42 13.93 -11.85
C ALA A 319 -30.82 12.72 -10.99
N TRP A 320 -30.45 11.50 -11.41
CA TRP A 320 -30.72 10.27 -10.65
C TRP A 320 -29.92 10.19 -9.34
N LEU A 321 -28.67 10.66 -9.35
CA LEU A 321 -27.80 10.74 -8.17
C LEU A 321 -28.27 11.83 -7.20
N GLU A 322 -28.62 13.01 -7.70
CA GLU A 322 -29.17 14.11 -6.89
C GLU A 322 -30.46 13.70 -6.18
N ALA A 323 -31.35 12.97 -6.87
CA ALA A 323 -32.59 12.46 -6.27
C ALA A 323 -32.35 11.48 -5.11
N ARG A 324 -31.14 10.91 -5.00
CA ARG A 324 -30.71 9.99 -3.93
C ARG A 324 -29.87 10.66 -2.86
N ASN A 325 -29.74 11.99 -2.89
CA ASN A 325 -28.86 12.74 -2.01
C ASN A 325 -27.38 12.28 -2.10
N ALA A 326 -26.93 11.82 -3.27
CA ALA A 326 -25.59 11.30 -3.45
C ALA A 326 -24.56 12.43 -3.63
N LYS A 327 -23.48 12.44 -2.84
CA LYS A 327 -22.42 13.45 -2.91
C LYS A 327 -21.65 13.41 -4.22
N ILE A 328 -21.51 12.22 -4.81
CA ILE A 328 -20.89 12.03 -6.13
C ILE A 328 -21.68 12.69 -7.28
N SER A 329 -22.88 13.25 -7.02
CA SER A 329 -23.65 14.03 -7.99
C SER A 329 -23.08 15.44 -8.24
N GLU A 330 -22.16 15.92 -7.40
CA GLU A 330 -21.55 17.23 -7.54
C GLU A 330 -20.58 17.26 -8.72
N ASP A 331 -20.52 18.37 -9.44
CA ASP A 331 -19.82 18.46 -10.73
C ASP A 331 -18.34 18.09 -10.64
N VAL A 332 -17.67 18.46 -9.54
CA VAL A 332 -16.26 18.16 -9.30
C VAL A 332 -15.99 16.65 -9.29
N TYR A 333 -16.88 15.85 -8.69
CA TYR A 333 -16.71 14.40 -8.60
C TYR A 333 -17.25 13.69 -9.84
N LEU A 334 -18.41 14.12 -10.35
CA LEU A 334 -19.02 13.47 -11.50
C LEU A 334 -18.18 13.63 -12.78
N GLU A 335 -17.67 14.83 -13.03
CA GLU A 335 -16.81 15.06 -14.21
C GLU A 335 -15.45 14.38 -14.06
N ASN A 336 -14.85 14.36 -12.87
CA ASN A 336 -13.62 13.62 -12.62
C ASN A 336 -13.81 12.11 -12.85
N LEU A 337 -14.90 11.52 -12.32
CA LEU A 337 -15.20 10.11 -12.53
C LEU A 337 -15.31 9.76 -14.01
N ILE A 338 -16.02 10.58 -14.79
CA ILE A 338 -16.21 10.33 -16.22
C ILE A 338 -14.88 10.48 -16.96
N TYR A 339 -14.10 11.49 -16.62
CA TYR A 339 -12.77 11.70 -17.20
C TYR A 339 -11.84 10.50 -16.93
N VAL A 340 -11.76 10.01 -15.69
CA VAL A 340 -10.96 8.83 -15.35
C VAL A 340 -11.51 7.57 -16.01
N SER A 341 -12.84 7.43 -16.12
CA SER A 341 -13.47 6.32 -16.84
C SER A 341 -13.04 6.26 -18.30
N GLU A 342 -13.01 7.40 -18.98
CA GLU A 342 -12.54 7.53 -20.37
C GLU A 342 -11.04 7.17 -20.47
N LEU A 343 -10.22 7.73 -19.58
CA LEU A 343 -8.77 7.49 -19.54
C LEU A 343 -8.42 6.01 -19.38
N TYR A 344 -9.16 5.27 -18.56
CA TYR A 344 -8.92 3.85 -18.28
C TYR A 344 -9.78 2.91 -19.15
N GLY A 345 -10.64 3.44 -20.01
CA GLY A 345 -11.52 2.63 -20.85
C GLY A 345 -12.54 1.79 -20.06
N VAL A 346 -12.94 2.24 -18.87
CA VAL A 346 -13.90 1.56 -17.97
C VAL A 346 -15.29 2.22 -18.07
N ASN A 347 -16.37 1.45 -17.98
CA ASN A 347 -17.74 1.99 -17.99
C ASN A 347 -17.96 2.94 -16.79
N PRO A 348 -18.29 4.24 -16.99
CA PRO A 348 -18.54 5.16 -15.87
C PRO A 348 -19.70 4.71 -14.97
N LEU A 349 -20.71 4.04 -15.52
CA LEU A 349 -21.83 3.51 -14.72
C LEU A 349 -21.40 2.36 -13.81
N LEU A 350 -20.34 1.62 -14.15
CA LEU A 350 -19.79 0.58 -13.27
C LEU A 350 -19.11 1.21 -12.05
N LEU A 351 -18.33 2.27 -12.22
CA LEU A 351 -17.73 2.97 -11.08
C LEU A 351 -18.81 3.53 -10.15
N VAL A 352 -19.87 4.15 -10.70
CA VAL A 352 -21.01 4.61 -9.90
C VAL A 352 -21.72 3.44 -9.19
N ALA A 353 -21.87 2.29 -9.86
CA ALA A 353 -22.47 1.09 -9.26
C ALA A 353 -21.65 0.55 -8.09
N ILE A 354 -20.31 0.57 -8.19
CA ILE A 354 -19.40 0.19 -7.11
C ILE A 354 -19.55 1.17 -5.94
N THR A 355 -19.57 2.49 -6.18
CA THR A 355 -19.83 3.47 -5.12
C THR A 355 -21.17 3.24 -4.42
N GLY A 356 -22.20 2.84 -5.18
CA GLY A 356 -23.50 2.45 -4.62
C GLY A 356 -23.41 1.25 -3.69
N GLN A 357 -22.68 0.22 -4.10
CA GLN A 357 -22.50 -1.00 -3.31
C GLN A 357 -21.64 -0.78 -2.06
N GLU A 358 -20.59 0.02 -2.17
CA GLU A 358 -19.60 0.21 -1.09
C GLU A 358 -20.04 1.25 -0.06
N GLN A 359 -20.59 2.38 -0.54
CA GLN A 359 -20.82 3.57 0.29
C GLN A 359 -22.22 4.17 0.09
N ASN A 360 -23.16 3.43 -0.52
CA ASN A 360 -24.52 3.89 -0.79
C ASN A 360 -24.55 5.28 -1.47
N PHE A 361 -23.67 5.48 -2.46
CA PHE A 361 -23.53 6.73 -3.22
C PHE A 361 -23.00 7.94 -2.41
N VAL A 362 -22.49 7.70 -1.19
CA VAL A 362 -22.01 8.72 -0.25
C VAL A 362 -23.10 9.78 0.03
N PRO A 363 -24.05 9.51 0.94
CA PRO A 363 -25.12 10.46 1.24
C PRO A 363 -24.56 11.82 1.72
N LYS A 364 -25.04 12.93 1.14
CA LYS A 364 -24.57 14.30 1.48
C LYS A 364 -24.81 14.68 2.93
N ASP A 365 -25.80 14.06 3.57
CA ASP A 365 -26.19 14.29 4.96
C ASP A 365 -25.51 13.34 5.95
N HIS A 366 -24.58 12.50 5.50
CA HIS A 366 -23.79 11.64 6.38
C HIS A 366 -22.70 12.44 7.10
N ASP A 367 -22.49 12.19 8.39
CA ASP A 367 -21.52 12.92 9.23
C ASP A 367 -20.08 12.85 8.68
N PHE A 368 -19.76 11.78 7.96
CA PHE A 368 -18.44 11.55 7.35
C PHE A 368 -18.44 11.68 5.82
N ALA A 369 -19.44 12.36 5.22
CA ALA A 369 -19.56 12.44 3.76
C ALA A 369 -18.31 13.00 3.07
N GLU A 370 -17.64 14.00 3.67
CA GLU A 370 -16.39 14.59 3.16
C GLU A 370 -15.21 13.62 3.20
N LEU A 371 -15.19 12.67 4.15
CA LEU A 371 -14.14 11.65 4.20
C LEU A 371 -14.46 10.44 3.32
N MET A 372 -15.73 10.05 3.24
CA MET A 372 -16.17 8.94 2.41
C MET A 372 -15.98 9.22 0.92
N ILE A 373 -16.22 10.47 0.50
CA ILE A 373 -16.05 10.84 -0.91
C ILE A 373 -14.59 10.74 -1.36
N ASN A 374 -13.62 10.82 -0.47
CA ASN A 374 -12.20 10.65 -0.81
C ASN A 374 -11.83 9.21 -1.18
N ASN A 375 -12.62 8.21 -0.75
CA ASN A 375 -12.46 6.82 -1.16
C ASN A 375 -13.82 6.11 -1.21
N PRO A 376 -14.64 6.42 -2.24
CA PRO A 376 -16.01 5.93 -2.34
C PRO A 376 -16.10 4.45 -2.74
N TYR A 377 -14.98 3.85 -3.10
CA TYR A 377 -14.86 2.49 -3.62
C TYR A 377 -14.28 1.50 -2.59
N ASN A 378 -13.89 1.98 -1.40
CA ASN A 378 -13.14 1.19 -0.41
C ASN A 378 -11.87 0.52 -0.98
N VAL A 379 -11.15 1.20 -1.89
CA VAL A 379 -9.83 0.70 -2.32
C VAL A 379 -8.90 0.66 -1.11
N TYR A 380 -8.05 -0.36 -1.05
CA TYR A 380 -7.20 -0.64 0.11
C TYR A 380 -7.99 -0.71 1.44
N MET A 381 -9.03 -1.57 1.45
CA MET A 381 -9.88 -1.94 2.59
C MET A 381 -11.03 -0.97 2.90
N SER A 382 -10.76 0.31 3.19
CA SER A 382 -11.83 1.28 3.46
C SER A 382 -11.31 2.72 3.51
N TRP A 383 -12.22 3.69 3.34
CA TRP A 383 -11.92 5.11 3.59
C TRP A 383 -11.46 5.42 5.03
N GLN A 384 -11.73 4.53 5.99
CA GLN A 384 -11.30 4.69 7.39
C GLN A 384 -9.83 4.31 7.60
N ILE A 385 -9.31 3.42 6.76
CA ILE A 385 -7.92 2.92 6.81
C ILE A 385 -7.07 3.66 5.78
N TYR A 386 -7.62 3.89 4.60
CA TYR A 386 -6.96 4.56 3.48
C TYR A 386 -7.87 5.68 2.95
N ASN A 387 -7.61 6.90 3.42
CA ASN A 387 -8.27 8.12 2.96
C ASN A 387 -7.28 8.90 2.09
N THR A 388 -7.56 8.97 0.79
CA THR A 388 -6.74 9.68 -0.20
C THR A 388 -7.56 10.85 -0.77
N ASP A 389 -7.47 11.15 -2.05
CA ASP A 389 -8.42 12.01 -2.76
C ASP A 389 -9.28 11.22 -3.77
N PHE A 390 -10.39 11.83 -4.21
CA PHE A 390 -11.34 11.19 -5.11
C PHE A 390 -10.73 10.80 -6.47
N ASP A 391 -9.82 11.61 -7.05
CA ASP A 391 -9.19 11.31 -8.35
C ASP A 391 -8.32 10.06 -8.21
N GLU A 392 -7.47 10.01 -7.19
CA GLU A 392 -6.59 8.88 -6.94
C GLU A 392 -7.37 7.60 -6.62
N ALA A 393 -8.38 7.66 -5.75
CA ALA A 393 -9.23 6.51 -5.46
C ALA A 393 -9.95 5.99 -6.72
N THR A 394 -10.40 6.89 -7.61
CA THR A 394 -11.04 6.54 -8.88
C THR A 394 -10.06 5.89 -9.86
N ARG A 395 -8.81 6.38 -9.93
CA ARG A 395 -7.73 5.79 -10.74
C ARG A 395 -7.36 4.40 -10.25
N ILE A 396 -7.22 4.23 -8.93
CA ILE A 396 -6.95 2.92 -8.32
C ILE A 396 -8.09 1.96 -8.65
N ALA A 397 -9.35 2.34 -8.42
CA ALA A 397 -10.50 1.49 -8.71
C ALA A 397 -10.56 1.08 -10.19
N SER A 398 -10.34 2.02 -11.10
CA SER A 398 -10.33 1.76 -12.56
C SER A 398 -9.21 0.80 -12.97
N ARG A 399 -7.99 0.99 -12.44
CA ARG A 399 -6.87 0.07 -12.65
C ARG A 399 -7.15 -1.32 -12.11
N THR A 400 -7.71 -1.41 -10.91
CA THR A 400 -8.11 -2.69 -10.30
C THR A 400 -9.13 -3.42 -11.17
N ILE A 401 -10.13 -2.73 -11.72
CA ILE A 401 -11.11 -3.34 -12.65
C ILE A 401 -10.43 -3.93 -13.88
N LEU A 402 -9.51 -3.18 -14.52
CA LEU A 402 -8.76 -3.65 -15.69
C LEU A 402 -7.96 -4.91 -15.37
N THR A 403 -7.17 -4.89 -14.30
CA THR A 403 -6.31 -6.01 -13.90
C THR A 403 -7.13 -7.22 -13.50
N LEU A 404 -8.21 -7.04 -12.72
CA LEU A 404 -9.02 -8.16 -12.26
C LEU A 404 -9.88 -8.79 -13.36
N SER A 405 -10.14 -8.04 -14.44
CA SER A 405 -10.86 -8.51 -15.63
C SER A 405 -10.03 -9.43 -16.54
N GLU A 406 -8.70 -9.47 -16.38
CA GLU A 406 -7.83 -10.34 -17.16
C GLU A 406 -8.19 -11.82 -17.01
N ASP A 407 -7.94 -12.58 -18.09
CA ASP A 407 -8.19 -14.02 -18.20
C ASP A 407 -9.62 -14.48 -17.87
N ARG A 408 -10.59 -13.56 -17.91
CA ARG A 408 -12.00 -13.89 -17.71
C ARG A 408 -12.46 -14.96 -18.71
N PRO A 409 -12.98 -16.11 -18.26
CA PRO A 409 -13.54 -17.12 -19.15
C PRO A 409 -14.70 -16.57 -19.99
N LEU A 410 -14.80 -17.05 -21.23
CA LEU A 410 -15.90 -16.68 -22.11
C LEU A 410 -17.25 -17.06 -21.48
N GLY A 411 -18.15 -16.09 -21.35
CA GLY A 411 -19.49 -16.28 -20.78
C GLY A 411 -19.58 -16.16 -19.26
N GLU A 412 -18.47 -16.00 -18.54
CA GLU A 412 -18.50 -15.65 -17.11
C GLU A 412 -18.93 -14.20 -16.93
N ASP A 413 -19.74 -13.91 -15.90
CA ASP A 413 -20.16 -12.55 -15.57
C ASP A 413 -18.93 -11.68 -15.23
N PRO A 414 -18.75 -10.51 -15.87
CA PRO A 414 -17.54 -9.71 -15.69
C PRO A 414 -17.38 -9.18 -14.27
N VAL A 415 -18.47 -8.73 -13.63
CA VAL A 415 -18.42 -8.20 -12.26
C VAL A 415 -18.19 -9.31 -11.24
N LYS A 416 -18.78 -10.49 -11.45
CA LYS A 416 -18.50 -11.69 -10.65
C LYS A 416 -17.05 -12.14 -10.79
N TRP A 417 -16.47 -12.04 -11.98
CA TRP A 417 -15.06 -12.36 -12.20
C TRP A 417 -14.14 -11.39 -11.45
N ILE A 418 -14.45 -10.09 -11.44
CA ILE A 418 -13.74 -9.09 -10.62
C ILE A 418 -13.86 -9.44 -9.13
N ASN A 419 -15.06 -9.83 -8.68
CA ASN A 419 -15.35 -10.10 -7.28
C ASN A 419 -14.47 -11.20 -6.64
N ARG A 420 -13.87 -12.10 -7.42
CA ARG A 420 -12.97 -13.14 -6.90
C ARG A 420 -11.79 -12.59 -6.08
N LYS A 421 -11.44 -11.31 -6.30
CA LYS A 421 -10.29 -10.62 -5.72
C LYS A 421 -10.61 -9.21 -5.21
N TYR A 422 -11.74 -8.63 -5.58
CA TYR A 422 -12.09 -7.25 -5.20
C TYR A 422 -12.62 -7.17 -3.77
N ALA A 423 -13.58 -8.01 -3.41
CA ALA A 423 -14.24 -8.00 -2.10
C ALA A 423 -14.22 -9.40 -1.45
N GLU A 424 -14.30 -9.44 -0.12
CA GLU A 424 -14.42 -10.70 0.64
C GLU A 424 -15.82 -11.31 0.50
N ASP A 425 -16.84 -10.48 0.31
CA ASP A 425 -18.22 -10.92 0.12
C ASP A 425 -18.38 -11.57 -1.27
N THR A 426 -18.63 -12.87 -1.27
CA THR A 426 -18.85 -13.65 -2.49
C THR A 426 -20.05 -13.18 -3.31
N ASP A 427 -21.00 -12.49 -2.67
CA ASP A 427 -22.23 -11.98 -3.28
C ASP A 427 -22.19 -10.47 -3.61
N TRP A 428 -21.06 -9.78 -3.36
CA TRP A 428 -20.87 -8.35 -3.68
C TRP A 428 -21.27 -7.98 -5.11
N HIS A 429 -20.87 -8.82 -6.08
CA HIS A 429 -21.19 -8.64 -7.50
C HIS A 429 -22.70 -8.56 -7.79
N ILE A 430 -23.55 -9.16 -6.95
CA ILE A 430 -25.01 -9.14 -7.12
C ILE A 430 -25.54 -7.71 -6.96
N GLY A 431 -25.05 -7.00 -5.94
CA GLY A 431 -25.43 -5.62 -5.66
C GLY A 431 -24.90 -4.66 -6.73
N VAL A 432 -23.63 -4.80 -7.10
CA VAL A 432 -23.04 -4.02 -8.20
C VAL A 432 -23.80 -4.24 -9.51
N ASN A 433 -24.10 -5.49 -9.89
CA ASN A 433 -24.87 -5.78 -11.10
C ASN A 433 -26.33 -5.29 -11.02
N ALA A 434 -26.91 -5.18 -9.82
CA ALA A 434 -28.23 -4.59 -9.65
C ALA A 434 -28.19 -3.07 -9.93
N PHE A 435 -27.23 -2.37 -9.33
CA PHE A 435 -27.04 -0.94 -9.58
C PHE A 435 -26.65 -0.65 -11.03
N LEU A 436 -25.72 -1.41 -11.60
CA LEU A 436 -25.30 -1.23 -12.98
C LEU A 436 -26.50 -1.34 -13.93
N ARG A 437 -27.34 -2.38 -13.80
CA ARG A 437 -28.54 -2.52 -14.65
C ARG A 437 -29.54 -1.37 -14.49
N GLU A 438 -29.71 -0.85 -13.27
CA GLU A 438 -30.55 0.32 -13.04
C GLU A 438 -29.97 1.56 -13.73
N LEU A 439 -28.69 1.84 -13.51
CA LEU A 439 -27.96 2.97 -14.09
C LEU A 439 -27.94 2.91 -15.62
N GLU A 440 -27.78 1.73 -16.20
CA GLU A 440 -27.89 1.48 -17.64
C GLU A 440 -29.26 1.86 -18.20
N THR A 441 -30.33 1.61 -17.44
CA THR A 441 -31.69 2.01 -17.84
C THR A 441 -31.88 3.53 -17.77
N VAL A 442 -31.15 4.20 -16.87
CA VAL A 442 -31.29 5.64 -16.60
C VAL A 442 -30.44 6.48 -17.53
N ALA A 443 -29.19 6.09 -17.74
CA ALA A 443 -28.16 6.91 -18.37
C ALA A 443 -27.34 6.17 -19.44
N GLY A 444 -27.58 4.87 -19.68
CA GLY A 444 -26.94 4.13 -20.76
C GLY A 444 -27.41 4.60 -22.14
N GLN A 445 -26.49 4.66 -23.10
CA GLN A 445 -26.77 4.99 -24.51
C GLN A 445 -26.70 3.77 -25.43
#